data_AF-A0A535BPE1-F1
#
_entry.id   AF-A0A535BPE1-F1
#
_cell.length_a   1.000
_cell.length_b   1.000
_cell.length_c   1.000
_cell.angle_alpha   90.00
_cell.angle_beta   90.00
_cell.angle_gamma   90.00
#
_symmetry.space_group_name_H-M   'P 1'
#
loop_
_entity.id
_entity.type
_entity.pdbx_description
1 polymer ?
#
loop_
_entity_poly.entity_id
_entity_poly.type
_entity_poly.pdbx_seq_one_letter_code
_entity_poly.pdbx_strand_id
1 'polypeptide(L)'
;MSDVTSGGHAIETLQVEDRRYPPSPEFSKQANAKPEIYGRSFDDFWSEEAKRITFFEPWKQLYEWKPPYAKWYLGGKLNVCYNCVDR
;
A
#
# COMPACT_ATOMS: atom_id res chain seq x y z
N MET A 1 -34.67 -51.33 5.16
CA MET A 1 -33.71 -50.76 6.12
C MET A 1 -32.80 -49.81 5.34
N SER A 2 -33.18 -48.59 4.97
CA SER A 2 -33.60 -47.45 5.79
C SER A 2 -32.62 -47.18 6.94
N ASP A 3 -31.70 -46.24 6.73
CA ASP A 3 -31.87 -44.91 7.34
C ASP A 3 -31.08 -43.82 6.60
N VAL A 4 -31.82 -42.78 6.21
CA VAL A 4 -31.31 -41.49 5.70
C VAL A 4 -31.52 -40.52 6.86
N THR A 5 -30.45 -39.93 7.39
CA THR A 5 -30.58 -38.87 8.40
C THR A 5 -29.95 -37.58 7.90
N SER A 6 -30.80 -36.83 7.20
CA SER A 6 -31.02 -35.39 7.31
C SER A 6 -29.81 -34.46 7.26
N GLY A 7 -29.60 -33.90 6.07
CA GLY A 7 -28.81 -32.69 5.87
C GLY A 7 -29.39 -31.50 6.64
N GLY A 8 -28.54 -30.87 7.45
CA GLY A 8 -28.72 -29.49 7.88
C GLY A 8 -28.03 -28.57 6.88
N HIS A 9 -28.73 -28.21 5.80
CA HIS A 9 -28.33 -27.11 4.95
C HIS A 9 -28.36 -25.82 5.78
N ALA A 10 -27.20 -25.41 6.32
CA ALA A 10 -27.00 -24.02 6.68
C ALA A 10 -27.16 -23.21 5.39
N ILE A 11 -28.08 -22.26 5.38
CA ILE A 11 -28.34 -21.40 4.22
C ILE A 11 -27.08 -20.53 4.01
N GLU A 12 -26.14 -21.00 3.20
CA GLU A 12 -25.04 -20.18 2.68
C GLU A 12 -25.57 -19.37 1.49
N THR A 13 -26.29 -18.29 1.78
CA THR A 13 -26.59 -17.24 0.80
C THR A 13 -25.38 -16.29 0.72
N LEU A 14 -24.22 -16.78 0.29
CA LEU A 14 -23.09 -15.93 -0.08
C LEU A 14 -23.12 -15.76 -1.59
N GLN A 15 -23.79 -14.71 -2.05
CA GLN A 15 -23.68 -14.28 -3.43
C GLN A 15 -22.28 -13.68 -3.60
N VAL A 16 -21.33 -14.47 -4.10
CA VAL A 16 -19.99 -13.99 -4.45
C VAL A 16 -20.15 -13.15 -5.71
N GLU A 17 -20.16 -11.83 -5.52
CA GLU A 17 -20.28 -10.88 -6.62
C GLU A 17 -18.90 -10.48 -7.15
N ASP A 18 -18.48 -11.12 -8.23
CA ASP A 18 -17.19 -10.86 -8.90
C ASP A 18 -17.24 -9.74 -9.96
N ARG A 19 -18.33 -8.97 -10.02
CA ARG A 19 -18.46 -7.88 -11.00
C ARG A 19 -17.39 -6.82 -10.75
N ARG A 20 -16.58 -6.55 -11.77
CA ARG A 20 -15.57 -5.49 -11.80
C ARG A 20 -16.01 -4.40 -12.77
N TYR A 21 -15.83 -3.15 -12.38
CA TYR A 21 -16.06 -1.97 -13.23
C TYR A 21 -14.72 -1.26 -13.40
N PRO A 22 -13.94 -1.57 -14.44
CA PRO A 22 -12.67 -0.89 -14.64
C PRO A 22 -12.90 0.59 -14.95
N PRO A 23 -12.00 1.48 -14.51
CA PRO A 23 -12.02 2.87 -14.94
C PRO A 23 -11.87 2.98 -16.47
N SER A 24 -12.31 4.09 -17.06
CA SER A 24 -12.09 4.32 -18.48
C SER A 24 -10.59 4.37 -18.82
N PRO A 25 -10.19 4.04 -20.06
CA PRO A 25 -8.80 4.14 -20.49
C PRO A 25 -8.23 5.55 -20.34
N GLU A 26 -9.03 6.58 -20.63
CA GLU A 26 -8.64 7.99 -20.52
C GLU A 26 -8.33 8.34 -19.06
N PHE A 27 -9.16 7.90 -18.12
CA PHE A 27 -8.95 8.13 -16.70
C PHE A 27 -7.71 7.37 -16.18
N SER A 28 -7.50 6.14 -16.64
CA SER A 28 -6.36 5.32 -16.24
C SER A 28 -5.01 5.90 -16.73
N LYS A 29 -5.00 6.54 -17.91
CA LYS A 29 -3.80 7.17 -18.48
C LYS A 29 -3.25 8.32 -17.64
N GLN A 30 -4.08 9.06 -16.91
CA GLN A 30 -3.64 10.15 -16.03
C GLN A 30 -3.30 9.73 -14.59
N ALA A 31 -3.47 8.44 -14.24
CA ALA A 31 -3.16 7.97 -12.88
C ALA A 31 -1.69 8.20 -12.50
N ASN A 32 -1.45 8.75 -11.30
CA ASN A 32 -0.11 9.01 -10.75
C ASN A 32 0.70 7.74 -10.50
N ALA A 33 0.02 6.65 -10.15
CA ALA A 33 0.61 5.32 -10.00
C ALA A 33 0.14 4.45 -11.16
N LYS A 34 1.06 3.66 -11.69
CA LYS A 34 0.82 2.70 -12.77
C LYS A 34 1.11 1.28 -12.27
N PRO A 35 0.58 0.22 -12.91
CA PRO A 35 0.70 -1.15 -12.41
C PRO A 35 2.15 -1.62 -12.18
N GLU A 36 3.12 -1.02 -12.86
CA GLU A 36 4.55 -1.34 -12.71
C GLU A 36 5.08 -1.02 -11.30
N ILE A 37 4.37 -0.20 -10.51
CA ILE A 37 4.69 0.06 -9.10
C ILE A 37 4.74 -1.23 -8.27
N TYR A 38 3.90 -2.22 -8.59
CA TYR A 38 3.85 -3.51 -7.90
C TYR A 38 5.06 -4.40 -8.19
N GLY A 39 5.81 -4.11 -9.26
CA GLY A 39 7.05 -4.82 -9.58
C GLY A 39 8.28 -4.29 -8.83
N ARG A 40 8.16 -3.18 -8.09
CA ARG A 40 9.28 -2.59 -7.34
C ARG A 40 9.50 -3.32 -6.02
N SER A 41 10.75 -3.43 -5.60
CA SER A 41 11.05 -3.90 -4.26
C SER A 41 10.53 -2.88 -3.23
N PHE A 42 10.23 -3.36 -2.03
CA PHE A 42 9.75 -2.51 -0.94
C PHE A 42 10.76 -1.39 -0.60
N ASP A 43 12.05 -1.75 -0.51
CA ASP A 43 13.12 -0.82 -0.15
C ASP A 43 13.37 0.21 -1.27
N ASP A 44 13.38 -0.22 -2.54
CA ASP A 44 13.54 0.70 -3.68
C ASP A 44 12.36 1.67 -3.78
N PHE A 45 11.15 1.17 -3.58
CA PHE A 45 9.95 1.99 -3.62
C PHE A 45 10.03 3.10 -2.57
N TRP A 46 10.23 2.77 -1.31
CA TRP A 46 10.27 3.78 -0.24
C TRP A 46 11.49 4.70 -0.31
N SER A 47 12.62 4.20 -0.81
CA SER A 47 13.80 5.04 -1.06
C SER A 47 13.56 6.06 -2.19
N GLU A 48 12.85 5.67 -3.25
CA GLU A 48 12.47 6.57 -4.34
C GLU A 48 11.43 7.59 -3.88
N GLU A 49 10.39 7.17 -3.16
CA GLU A 49 9.36 8.09 -2.65
C GLU A 49 9.94 9.14 -1.69
N ALA A 50 10.98 8.79 -0.92
CA ALA A 50 11.68 9.74 -0.05
C ALA A 50 12.31 10.92 -0.81
N LYS A 51 12.63 10.76 -2.10
CA LYS A 51 13.20 11.85 -2.93
C LYS A 51 12.22 13.00 -3.17
N ARG A 52 10.92 12.78 -2.94
CA ARG A 52 9.89 13.83 -2.98
C ARG A 52 9.96 14.78 -1.78
N ILE A 53 10.69 14.40 -0.73
CA ILE A 53 10.83 15.12 0.52
C ILE A 53 12.24 15.69 0.60
N THR A 54 12.35 16.98 0.92
CA THR A 54 13.64 17.61 1.16
C THR A 54 14.10 17.34 2.58
N PHE A 55 15.22 16.63 2.69
CA PHE A 55 15.97 16.46 3.92
C PHE A 55 17.14 17.44 3.93
N PHE A 56 17.34 18.14 5.05
CA PHE A 56 18.51 18.99 5.30
C PHE A 56 19.74 18.15 5.65
N GLU A 57 19.54 17.00 6.29
CA GLU A 57 20.56 15.96 6.45
C GLU A 57 20.00 14.65 5.89
N PRO A 58 20.72 13.97 4.97
CA PRO A 58 20.23 12.73 4.37
C PRO A 58 20.10 11.62 5.42
N TRP A 59 19.05 10.82 5.29
CA TRP A 59 18.90 9.61 6.10
C TRP A 59 19.92 8.56 5.70
N LYS A 60 20.25 7.67 6.65
CA LYS A 60 21.30 6.64 6.49
C LYS A 60 20.73 5.22 6.45
N GLN A 61 19.54 5.03 7.02
CA GLN A 61 18.86 3.75 7.05
C GLN A 61 17.36 3.96 6.82
N LEU A 62 16.78 3.19 5.91
CA LEU A 62 15.40 3.36 5.48
C LEU A 62 14.41 3.06 6.60
N TYR A 63 14.56 1.93 7.29
CA TYR A 63 13.73 1.57 8.43
C TYR A 63 14.45 0.66 9.42
N GLU A 64 13.98 0.67 10.66
CA GLU A 64 14.24 -0.35 11.67
C GLU A 64 12.89 -0.80 12.23
N TRP A 65 12.60 -2.10 12.15
CA TRP A 65 11.35 -2.66 12.67
C TRP A 65 11.63 -3.61 13.83
N LYS A 66 11.16 -3.24 15.02
CA LYS A 66 11.12 -4.08 16.22
C LYS A 66 9.70 -4.05 16.78
N PRO A 67 8.80 -4.94 16.32
CA PRO A 67 7.38 -4.88 16.68
C PRO A 67 7.17 -4.70 18.19
N PRO A 68 6.28 -3.79 18.62
CA PRO A 68 5.35 -2.98 17.82
C PRO A 68 5.95 -1.69 17.23
N TYR A 69 7.24 -1.41 17.45
CA TYR A 69 7.88 -0.16 17.09
C TYR A 69 8.50 -0.21 15.70
N ALA A 70 8.26 0.85 14.93
CA ALA A 70 8.90 1.07 13.64
C ALA A 70 9.54 2.47 13.63
N LYS A 71 10.75 2.55 13.12
CA LYS A 71 11.46 3.81 12.84
C LYS A 71 11.71 3.88 11.34
N TRP A 72 11.58 5.08 10.78
CA TRP A 72 11.73 5.34 9.35
C TRP A 72 12.72 6.48 9.11
N TYR A 73 13.46 6.40 8.01
CA TYR A 73 14.43 7.40 7.54
C TYR A 73 15.43 7.83 8.63
N LEU A 74 16.03 6.85 9.31
CA LEU A 74 16.88 7.08 10.47
C LEU A 74 18.11 7.91 10.09
N GLY A 75 18.43 8.88 10.95
CA GLY A 75 19.53 9.83 10.75
C GLY A 75 19.17 11.00 9.84
N GLY A 76 18.00 11.00 9.20
CA GLY A 76 17.54 12.12 8.39
C GLY A 76 17.07 13.28 9.24
N LYS A 77 17.32 14.52 8.79
CA LYS A 77 16.72 15.73 9.36
C LYS A 77 15.97 16.50 8.31
N LEU A 78 14.77 16.95 8.63
CA LEU A 78 13.92 17.76 7.77
C LEU A 78 13.19 18.81 8.59
N ASN A 79 12.59 19.78 7.90
CA ASN A 79 11.60 20.67 8.45
C ASN A 79 10.28 20.49 7.69
N VAL A 80 9.17 20.34 8.43
CA VAL A 80 7.84 20.11 7.83
C VAL A 80 7.32 21.36 7.14
N CYS A 81 7.44 22.54 7.77
CA CYS A 81 7.04 23.81 7.15
C CYS A 81 7.79 24.01 5.84
N TYR A 82 9.11 23.77 5.83
CA TYR A 82 9.91 23.90 4.61
C TYR A 82 9.38 23.04 3.46
N ASN A 83 8.98 21.79 3.74
CA ASN A 83 8.45 20.90 2.70
C ASN A 83 7.02 21.24 2.24
N CYS A 84 6.25 21.95 3.06
CA CYS A 84 4.83 22.22 2.80
C CYS A 84 4.54 23.66 2.36
N VAL A 85 5.41 24.62 2.69
CA VAL A 85 5.18 26.05 2.54
C VAL A 85 6.37 26.76 1.91
N ASP A 86 7.58 26.56 2.42
CA ASP A 86 8.72 27.39 2.01
C ASP A 86 9.35 27.00 0.66
N ARG A 87 9.25 25.73 0.25
CA ARG A 87 9.90 25.20 -0.98
C ARG A 87 9.17 25.49 -2.28
#